data_AF-A0A0L1KUR7-F1
#
_entry.id   AF-A0A0L1KUR7-F1
#
_cell.length_a   1.000
_cell.length_b   1.000
_cell.length_c   1.000
_cell.angle_alpha   90.00
_cell.angle_beta   90.00
_cell.angle_gamma   90.00
#
_symmetry.space_group_name_H-M   'P 1'
#
loop_
_entity.id
_entity.type
_entity.pdbx_description
1 polymer ?
#
loop_
_entity_poly.entity_id
_entity_poly.type
_entity_poly.pdbx_seq_one_letter_code
_entity_poly.pdbx_strand_id
1 'polypeptide(L)'
;MFSRTIQRWLVRIPCEQPQASALTGIPYAMAHQAQLSDRRHSSPWWISQTRVASLGVKILPDQVHLGYVLPNENVVYNVDQTDSGAILSKHAGNIYPTWLLDGKHVFGELKAFLFSNLANYESNLWISRDHIQKLGLSLCSDMEPFDPKLQFQGCEPMAYWNASSIKKSLLPKLENKWPRSAYTGRRYPAEVAFKLFREALEKDYTSVCWITRNTASKLNIKVRKEAKPVEVVTQLGPILLYNAEQTENPNLIYCFTVQNATLPRNAFTGMAYPQPMASQLLLCAARSSLPCSLYWVSKRDADIIGISIDDFDDDRCVTIKTEHETLCVYNANMTSDAKLVNYYAKKQLSKSLLKVHENCTIFVREPLDENFAEIK
;
A
#
# COMPACT_ATOMS: atom_id res chain seq x y z
N MET A 1 -4.77 -6.21 46.44
CA MET A 1 -4.55 -7.62 46.03
C MET A 1 -5.91 -8.28 45.86
N PHE A 2 -6.09 -8.96 44.72
CA PHE A 2 -7.27 -9.70 44.24
C PHE A 2 -8.51 -8.89 43.82
N SER A 3 -8.50 -8.44 42.56
CA SER A 3 -9.73 -8.21 41.79
C SER A 3 -10.36 -9.57 41.49
N ARG A 4 -11.53 -9.84 42.09
CA ARG A 4 -12.34 -11.04 41.79
C ARG A 4 -13.02 -10.84 40.44
N THR A 5 -12.46 -11.40 39.38
CA THR A 5 -13.16 -11.57 38.11
C THR A 5 -14.27 -12.61 38.33
N ILE A 6 -15.51 -12.15 38.36
CA ILE A 6 -16.69 -13.02 38.41
C ILE A 6 -16.76 -13.75 37.07
N GLN A 7 -16.43 -15.05 37.05
CA GLN A 7 -16.78 -15.94 35.95
C GLN A 7 -18.28 -16.20 36.00
N ARG A 8 -19.07 -15.45 35.23
CA ARG A 8 -20.47 -15.78 34.96
C ARG A 8 -20.50 -16.92 33.93
N TRP A 9 -21.04 -18.06 34.34
CA TRP A 9 -21.27 -19.21 33.49
C TRP A 9 -22.65 -19.08 32.84
N LEU A 10 -22.70 -18.74 31.55
CA LEU A 10 -23.94 -18.70 30.79
C LEU A 10 -24.30 -20.11 30.28
N VAL A 11 -25.58 -20.46 30.41
CA VAL A 11 -26.18 -21.67 29.82
C VAL A 11 -26.11 -21.53 28.29
N ARG A 12 -25.54 -22.54 27.63
CA ARG A 12 -25.14 -22.52 26.21
C ARG A 12 -26.34 -22.65 25.28
N ILE A 13 -26.76 -21.54 24.67
CA ILE A 13 -27.57 -21.57 23.45
C ILE A 13 -26.58 -21.67 22.27
N PRO A 14 -26.71 -22.65 21.36
CA PRO A 14 -25.88 -22.72 20.17
C PRO A 14 -26.01 -21.41 19.38
N CYS A 15 -24.89 -20.79 19.05
CA CYS A 15 -24.92 -19.63 18.17
C CYS A 15 -25.28 -20.08 16.75
N GLU A 16 -26.48 -19.75 16.27
CA GLU A 16 -26.93 -20.02 14.88
C GLU A 16 -26.24 -19.11 13.84
N GLN A 17 -25.39 -18.18 14.29
CA GLN A 17 -24.71 -17.26 13.40
C GLN A 17 -23.49 -17.93 12.73
N PRO A 18 -23.19 -17.53 11.47
CA PRO A 18 -21.99 -17.97 10.78
C PRO A 18 -20.75 -17.69 11.62
N GLN A 19 -19.94 -18.73 11.83
CA GLN A 19 -18.69 -18.63 12.60
C GLN A 19 -17.74 -17.69 11.85
N ALA A 20 -17.23 -16.67 12.52
CA ALA A 20 -16.53 -15.54 11.92
C ALA A 20 -15.27 -15.14 12.69
N SER A 21 -14.31 -14.53 12.00
CA SER A 21 -13.11 -14.02 12.65
C SER A 21 -13.43 -12.79 13.50
N ALA A 22 -13.12 -12.85 14.79
CA ALA A 22 -13.29 -11.75 15.76
C ALA A 22 -12.54 -10.48 15.35
N LEU A 23 -11.48 -10.61 14.54
CA LEU A 23 -10.68 -9.50 14.07
C LEU A 23 -11.31 -8.74 12.90
N THR A 24 -12.24 -9.36 12.17
CA THR A 24 -12.69 -8.81 10.87
C THR A 24 -14.17 -8.85 10.60
N GLY A 25 -14.95 -9.57 11.40
CA GLY A 25 -16.36 -9.73 11.13
C GLY A 25 -16.68 -10.74 10.03
N ILE A 26 -15.69 -11.30 9.32
CA ILE A 26 -15.92 -12.14 8.14
C ILE A 26 -16.12 -13.61 8.53
N PRO A 27 -17.17 -14.28 8.03
CA PRO A 27 -17.38 -15.71 8.24
C PRO A 27 -16.25 -16.57 7.68
N TYR A 28 -15.92 -17.67 8.36
CA TYR A 28 -15.05 -18.72 7.81
C TYR A 28 -15.74 -19.44 6.64
N ALA A 29 -14.96 -20.07 5.76
CA ALA A 29 -15.49 -20.89 4.68
C ALA A 29 -16.42 -22.00 5.20
N MET A 30 -17.44 -22.38 4.43
CA MET A 30 -18.48 -23.35 4.86
C MET A 30 -17.92 -24.67 5.39
N ALA A 31 -16.84 -25.18 4.78
CA ALA A 31 -16.16 -26.40 5.23
C ALA A 31 -15.65 -26.32 6.69
N HIS A 32 -15.29 -25.13 7.16
CA HIS A 32 -14.85 -24.89 8.53
C HIS A 32 -16.00 -24.44 9.44
N GLN A 33 -17.08 -23.87 8.90
CA GLN A 33 -18.23 -23.48 9.72
C GLN A 33 -18.87 -24.68 10.41
N ALA A 34 -19.02 -25.83 9.73
CA ALA A 34 -19.57 -27.03 10.35
C ALA A 34 -18.71 -27.48 11.56
N GLN A 35 -17.39 -27.58 11.35
CA GLN A 35 -16.43 -27.95 12.39
C GLN A 35 -16.43 -26.98 13.58
N LEU A 36 -16.54 -25.67 13.31
CA LEU A 36 -16.58 -24.64 14.35
C LEU A 36 -17.93 -24.60 15.08
N SER A 37 -19.03 -24.90 14.37
CA SER A 37 -20.40 -24.91 14.91
C SER A 37 -20.70 -26.13 15.77
N ASP A 38 -20.10 -27.28 15.44
CA ASP A 38 -20.26 -28.55 16.18
C ASP A 38 -19.85 -28.43 17.66
N ARG A 39 -18.99 -27.46 17.98
CA ARG A 39 -18.49 -27.22 19.33
C ARG A 39 -19.45 -26.41 20.22
N ARG A 40 -20.64 -26.02 19.71
CA ARG A 40 -21.75 -25.35 20.45
C ARG A 40 -21.28 -24.16 21.29
N HIS A 41 -20.49 -23.30 20.66
CA HIS A 41 -19.98 -22.08 21.27
C HIS A 41 -21.08 -21.01 21.39
N SER A 42 -20.99 -20.17 22.42
CA SER A 42 -22.00 -19.13 22.74
C SER A 42 -21.84 -17.85 21.92
N SER A 43 -20.85 -17.81 21.02
CA SER A 43 -20.55 -16.68 20.15
C SER A 43 -19.91 -17.20 18.86
N PRO A 44 -20.10 -16.51 17.72
CA PRO A 44 -19.53 -16.93 16.45
C PRO A 44 -18.08 -16.48 16.29
N TRP A 45 -17.49 -15.74 17.23
CA TRP A 45 -16.24 -15.02 17.01
C TRP A 45 -14.99 -15.83 17.35
N TRP A 46 -14.02 -15.91 16.42
CA TRP A 46 -12.77 -16.67 16.59
C TRP A 46 -11.50 -15.86 16.30
N ILE A 47 -10.41 -16.16 17.00
CA ILE A 47 -9.11 -15.45 16.93
C ILE A 47 -7.95 -16.44 17.12
N SER A 48 -6.77 -16.23 16.52
CA SER A 48 -5.59 -17.09 16.73
C SER A 48 -4.94 -16.87 18.11
N GLN A 49 -4.23 -17.85 18.66
CA GLN A 49 -3.47 -17.74 19.91
C GLN A 49 -2.44 -16.61 19.85
N THR A 50 -1.73 -16.45 18.73
CA THR A 50 -0.72 -15.39 18.54
C THR A 50 -1.34 -14.00 18.71
N ARG A 51 -2.57 -13.80 18.20
CA ARG A 51 -3.30 -12.54 18.30
C ARG A 51 -3.92 -12.34 19.67
N VAL A 52 -4.43 -13.39 20.31
CA VAL A 52 -4.88 -13.33 21.70
C VAL A 52 -3.74 -12.90 22.64
N ALA A 53 -2.53 -13.44 22.45
CA ALA A 53 -1.35 -13.05 23.21
C ALA A 53 -1.01 -11.56 23.06
N SER A 54 -1.22 -10.98 21.87
CA SER A 54 -1.03 -9.53 21.64
C SER A 54 -2.04 -8.63 22.37
N LEU A 55 -3.17 -9.19 22.82
CA LEU A 55 -4.15 -8.51 23.66
C LEU A 55 -3.82 -8.65 25.16
N GLY A 56 -2.65 -9.20 25.51
CA GLY A 56 -2.25 -9.47 26.89
C GLY A 56 -3.02 -10.63 27.54
N VAL A 57 -3.71 -11.44 26.72
CA VAL A 57 -4.53 -12.57 27.18
C VAL A 57 -3.75 -13.87 26.98
N LYS A 58 -3.69 -14.70 28.03
CA LYS A 58 -3.05 -16.02 27.98
C LYS A 58 -4.11 -17.10 28.14
N ILE A 59 -4.42 -17.81 27.05
CA ILE A 59 -5.32 -18.96 27.09
C ILE A 59 -4.51 -20.20 27.48
N LEU A 60 -5.00 -20.93 28.50
CA LEU A 60 -4.36 -22.16 28.98
C LEU A 60 -4.84 -23.38 28.15
N PRO A 61 -4.04 -24.46 28.06
CA PRO A 61 -4.37 -25.65 27.25
C PRO A 61 -5.67 -26.37 27.64
N ASP A 62 -6.11 -26.23 28.89
CA ASP A 62 -7.34 -26.82 29.45
C ASP A 62 -8.59 -25.92 29.24
N GLN A 63 -8.41 -24.71 28.71
CA GLN A 63 -9.48 -23.72 28.52
C GLN A 63 -10.11 -23.77 27.12
N VAL A 64 -10.03 -24.90 26.41
CA VAL A 64 -10.45 -25.11 25.01
C VAL A 64 -11.92 -24.74 24.73
N HIS A 65 -12.78 -24.80 25.75
CA HIS A 65 -14.21 -24.46 25.62
C HIS A 65 -14.58 -23.12 26.23
N LEU A 66 -13.60 -22.41 26.80
CA LEU A 66 -13.81 -21.14 27.48
C LEU A 66 -13.43 -20.02 26.52
N GLY A 67 -14.45 -19.37 25.97
CA GLY A 67 -14.22 -18.16 25.19
C GLY A 67 -13.83 -17.02 26.12
N TYR A 68 -13.02 -16.10 25.59
CA TYR A 68 -12.62 -14.89 26.30
C TYR A 68 -13.71 -13.84 26.19
N VAL A 69 -14.18 -13.33 27.34
CA VAL A 69 -15.19 -12.27 27.39
C VAL A 69 -14.50 -10.90 27.25
N LEU A 70 -14.81 -10.19 26.17
CA LEU A 70 -14.35 -8.84 25.89
C LEU A 70 -15.04 -7.82 26.82
N PRO A 71 -14.51 -6.60 26.96
CA PRO A 71 -15.14 -5.54 27.76
C PRO A 71 -16.58 -5.17 27.34
N ASN A 72 -16.94 -5.46 26.09
CA ASN A 72 -18.29 -5.27 25.54
C ASN A 72 -19.16 -6.54 25.64
N GLU A 73 -18.79 -7.49 26.52
CA GLU A 73 -19.49 -8.75 26.79
C GLU A 73 -19.52 -9.76 25.63
N ASN A 74 -18.88 -9.47 24.48
CA ASN A 74 -18.71 -10.44 23.41
C ASN A 74 -17.71 -11.53 23.80
N VAL A 75 -17.96 -12.76 23.37
CA VAL A 75 -17.09 -13.91 23.65
C VAL A 75 -16.26 -14.25 22.40
N VAL A 76 -14.94 -14.42 22.52
CA VAL A 76 -14.07 -14.84 21.40
C VAL A 76 -13.38 -16.15 21.71
N TYR A 77 -13.32 -17.05 20.72
CA TYR A 77 -12.73 -18.39 20.84
C TYR A 77 -11.40 -18.49 20.12
N ASN A 78 -10.50 -19.33 20.63
CA ASN A 78 -9.22 -19.52 19.97
C ASN A 78 -9.29 -20.58 18.88
N VAL A 79 -9.02 -20.16 17.65
CA VAL A 79 -9.10 -21.03 16.48
C VAL A 79 -8.01 -22.12 16.47
N ASP A 80 -6.90 -21.88 17.16
CA ASP A 80 -5.75 -22.80 17.23
C ASP A 80 -6.05 -24.04 18.08
N GLN A 81 -7.16 -24.02 18.82
CA GLN A 81 -7.62 -25.13 19.65
C GLN A 81 -8.56 -26.08 18.89
N THR A 82 -8.75 -25.85 17.60
CA THR A 82 -9.53 -26.72 16.70
C THR A 82 -8.62 -27.74 16.02
N ASP A 83 -9.19 -28.82 15.49
CA ASP A 83 -8.42 -29.87 14.79
C ASP A 83 -7.80 -29.33 13.48
N SER A 84 -8.32 -28.22 12.98
CA SER A 84 -7.78 -27.46 11.86
C SER A 84 -7.05 -26.18 12.30
N GLY A 85 -6.62 -26.13 13.56
CA GLY A 85 -6.05 -24.93 14.17
C GLY A 85 -4.87 -24.37 13.40
N ALA A 86 -3.96 -25.21 12.92
CA ALA A 86 -2.81 -24.75 12.12
C ALA A 86 -3.19 -24.10 10.77
N ILE A 87 -4.31 -24.51 10.17
CA ILE A 87 -4.84 -23.93 8.92
C ILE A 87 -5.59 -22.66 9.26
N LEU A 88 -6.52 -22.73 10.21
CA LEU A 88 -7.36 -21.61 10.60
C LEU A 88 -6.57 -20.47 11.26
N SER A 89 -5.50 -20.76 11.99
CA SER A 89 -4.58 -19.77 12.57
C SER A 89 -3.90 -18.91 11.50
N LYS A 90 -3.51 -19.53 10.37
CA LYS A 90 -2.92 -18.83 9.22
C LYS A 90 -3.92 -17.84 8.59
N HIS A 91 -5.22 -18.15 8.68
CA HIS A 91 -6.29 -17.28 8.18
C HIS A 91 -6.80 -16.29 9.25
N ALA A 92 -6.60 -16.58 10.53
CA ALA A 92 -6.93 -15.71 11.66
C ALA A 92 -5.88 -14.60 11.82
N GLY A 93 -5.88 -13.64 10.91
CA GLY A 93 -5.00 -12.47 10.99
C GLY A 93 -4.53 -11.91 9.65
N ASN A 94 -4.63 -12.68 8.56
CA ASN A 94 -4.34 -12.25 7.19
C ASN A 94 -5.61 -12.29 6.34
N ILE A 95 -6.53 -11.35 6.62
CA ILE A 95 -7.93 -11.47 6.18
C ILE A 95 -8.22 -10.77 4.85
N TYR A 96 -7.28 -9.98 4.34
CA TYR A 96 -7.48 -9.25 3.09
C TYR A 96 -6.69 -9.95 1.99
N PRO A 97 -7.36 -10.49 0.96
CA PRO A 97 -6.70 -10.75 -0.31
C PRO A 97 -5.86 -9.53 -0.69
N THR A 98 -4.61 -9.75 -1.03
CA THR A 98 -3.71 -8.69 -1.49
C THR A 98 -3.26 -8.96 -2.90
N TRP A 99 -3.02 -7.90 -3.65
CA TRP A 99 -2.45 -8.02 -4.98
C TRP A 99 -0.98 -8.44 -4.88
N LEU A 100 -0.62 -9.49 -5.63
CA LEU A 100 0.72 -10.08 -5.64
C LEU A 100 1.82 -9.03 -5.89
N LEU A 101 1.58 -8.11 -6.84
CA LEU A 101 2.62 -7.19 -7.31
C LEU A 101 2.89 -6.02 -6.36
N ASP A 102 1.85 -5.52 -5.68
CA ASP A 102 1.92 -4.24 -4.97
C ASP A 102 1.50 -4.30 -3.50
N GLY A 103 0.99 -5.46 -3.06
CA GLY A 103 0.59 -5.72 -1.68
C GLY A 103 -0.63 -4.97 -1.21
N LYS A 104 -1.31 -4.21 -2.08
CA LYS A 104 -2.52 -3.49 -1.68
C LYS A 104 -3.63 -4.49 -1.42
N HIS A 105 -4.46 -4.17 -0.43
CA HIS A 105 -5.65 -4.93 -0.14
C HIS A 105 -6.65 -4.85 -1.31
N VAL A 106 -7.31 -5.96 -1.57
CA VAL A 106 -8.51 -6.02 -2.39
C VAL A 106 -9.68 -5.54 -1.52
N PHE A 107 -10.54 -4.69 -2.10
CA PHE A 107 -11.69 -4.09 -1.43
C PHE A 107 -13.00 -4.49 -2.11
N GLY A 108 -14.13 -4.17 -1.46
CA GLY A 108 -15.47 -4.36 -2.00
C GLY A 108 -15.90 -5.82 -2.12
N GLU A 109 -16.80 -6.09 -3.06
CA GLU A 109 -17.39 -7.40 -3.29
C GLU A 109 -16.35 -8.45 -3.75
N LEU A 110 -15.38 -8.03 -4.56
CA LEU A 110 -14.27 -8.87 -5.00
C LEU A 110 -13.45 -9.40 -3.82
N LYS A 111 -13.29 -8.61 -2.74
CA LYS A 111 -12.63 -9.07 -1.51
C LYS A 111 -13.34 -10.28 -0.93
N ALA A 112 -14.66 -10.19 -0.75
CA ALA A 112 -15.46 -11.26 -0.16
C ALA A 112 -15.39 -12.53 -1.04
N PHE A 113 -15.44 -12.34 -2.36
CA PHE A 113 -15.33 -13.41 -3.33
C PHE A 113 -13.98 -14.14 -3.26
N LEU A 114 -12.86 -13.43 -3.39
CA LEU A 114 -11.52 -14.03 -3.33
C LEU A 114 -11.27 -14.67 -1.96
N PHE A 115 -11.74 -14.03 -0.88
CA PHE A 115 -11.61 -14.58 0.47
C PHE A 115 -12.37 -15.89 0.66
N SER A 116 -13.58 -16.02 0.10
CA SER A 116 -14.37 -17.27 0.19
C SER A 116 -13.68 -18.48 -0.44
N ASN A 117 -12.75 -18.25 -1.36
CA ASN A 117 -11.99 -19.28 -2.07
C ASN A 117 -10.60 -19.54 -1.46
N LEU A 118 -10.23 -18.81 -0.40
CA LEU A 118 -8.90 -18.89 0.21
C LEU A 118 -8.59 -20.26 0.84
N ALA A 119 -9.62 -21.03 1.21
CA ALA A 119 -9.47 -22.37 1.79
C ALA A 119 -8.70 -23.36 0.89
N ASN A 120 -8.66 -23.07 -0.43
CA ASN A 120 -7.99 -23.91 -1.41
C ASN A 120 -6.51 -23.52 -1.61
N TYR A 121 -5.98 -22.54 -0.86
CA TYR A 121 -4.68 -21.92 -1.15
C TYR A 121 -3.81 -21.68 0.08
N GLU A 122 -2.49 -21.83 -0.11
CA GLU A 122 -1.48 -21.59 0.92
C GLU A 122 -1.16 -20.11 1.16
N SER A 123 -1.47 -19.23 0.19
CA SER A 123 -1.20 -17.79 0.27
C SER A 123 -2.44 -16.97 -0.06
N ASN A 124 -2.56 -15.77 0.50
CA ASN A 124 -3.65 -14.82 0.20
C ASN A 124 -3.23 -13.76 -0.83
N LEU A 125 -2.31 -14.12 -1.72
CA LEU A 125 -1.77 -13.27 -2.78
C LEU A 125 -2.46 -13.59 -4.11
N TRP A 126 -2.94 -12.55 -4.80
CA TRP A 126 -3.76 -12.69 -5.98
C TRP A 126 -3.25 -11.86 -7.14
N ILE A 127 -3.44 -12.33 -8.36
CA ILE A 127 -3.06 -11.63 -9.59
C ILE A 127 -4.18 -11.73 -10.63
N SER A 128 -4.43 -10.64 -11.36
CA SER A 128 -5.44 -10.60 -12.41
C SER A 128 -4.91 -11.12 -13.75
N ARG A 129 -5.83 -11.51 -14.64
CA ARG A 129 -5.53 -11.90 -16.03
C ARG A 129 -4.71 -10.83 -16.76
N ASP A 130 -5.16 -9.58 -16.64
CA ASP A 130 -4.52 -8.44 -17.29
C ASP A 130 -3.06 -8.30 -16.84
N HIS A 131 -2.79 -8.46 -15.53
CA HIS A 131 -1.42 -8.42 -15.02
C HIS A 131 -0.57 -9.59 -15.53
N ILE A 132 -1.11 -10.81 -15.57
CA ILE A 132 -0.43 -11.99 -16.13
C ILE A 132 -0.05 -11.73 -17.60
N GLN A 133 -0.99 -11.23 -18.41
CA GLN A 133 -0.76 -10.93 -19.82
C GLN A 133 0.26 -9.82 -20.02
N LYS A 134 0.13 -8.70 -19.30
CA LYS A 134 1.06 -7.57 -19.37
C LYS A 134 2.47 -7.96 -18.93
N LEU A 135 2.62 -8.89 -18.00
CA LEU A 135 3.92 -9.37 -17.54
C LEU A 135 4.45 -10.57 -18.34
N GLY A 136 3.66 -11.18 -19.21
CA GLY A 136 4.04 -12.39 -19.93
C GLY A 136 4.30 -13.58 -19.00
N LEU A 137 3.59 -13.64 -17.86
CA LEU A 137 3.79 -14.71 -16.87
C LEU A 137 3.23 -16.03 -17.39
N SER A 138 4.02 -17.10 -17.30
CA SER A 138 3.54 -18.46 -17.51
C SER A 138 2.96 -19.01 -16.21
N LEU A 139 1.71 -19.47 -16.27
CA LEU A 139 1.05 -20.16 -15.15
C LEU A 139 1.48 -21.63 -15.10
N CYS A 140 1.34 -22.25 -13.93
CA CYS A 140 1.39 -23.70 -13.81
C CYS A 140 0.15 -24.28 -14.52
N SER A 141 0.34 -25.31 -15.35
CA SER A 141 -0.62 -25.76 -16.38
C SER A 141 -1.97 -26.29 -15.86
N ASP A 142 -2.12 -26.46 -14.56
CA ASP A 142 -3.18 -27.30 -13.99
C ASP A 142 -4.18 -26.49 -13.16
N MET A 143 -3.98 -25.17 -13.03
CA MET A 143 -4.78 -24.33 -12.13
C MET A 143 -5.76 -23.46 -12.92
N GLU A 144 -7.05 -23.74 -12.72
CA GLU A 144 -8.13 -22.95 -13.32
C GLU A 144 -8.19 -21.53 -12.72
N PRO A 145 -8.52 -20.51 -13.53
CA PRO A 145 -8.81 -19.18 -13.03
C PRO A 145 -10.07 -19.12 -12.16
N PHE A 146 -10.06 -18.21 -11.21
CA PHE A 146 -11.29 -17.73 -10.57
C PHE A 146 -11.94 -16.65 -11.44
N ASP A 147 -13.15 -16.93 -11.93
CA ASP A 147 -13.96 -15.97 -12.69
C ASP A 147 -15.20 -15.53 -11.86
N PRO A 148 -15.24 -14.30 -11.34
CA PRO A 148 -16.35 -13.79 -10.55
C PRO A 148 -17.64 -13.59 -11.34
N LYS A 149 -17.63 -13.68 -12.67
CA LYS A 149 -18.81 -13.46 -13.51
C LYS A 149 -19.99 -14.36 -13.17
N LEU A 150 -19.73 -15.51 -12.57
CA LEU A 150 -20.79 -16.40 -12.11
C LEU A 150 -21.58 -15.81 -10.91
N GLN A 151 -21.06 -14.77 -10.24
CA GLN A 151 -21.64 -14.22 -9.02
C GLN A 151 -21.94 -12.70 -9.06
N PHE A 152 -21.26 -11.91 -9.89
CA PHE A 152 -21.48 -10.45 -9.97
C PHE A 152 -22.09 -10.03 -11.32
N GLN A 153 -23.40 -9.76 -11.33
CA GLN A 153 -24.09 -9.24 -12.52
C GLN A 153 -23.59 -7.82 -12.84
N GLY A 154 -23.13 -7.60 -14.07
CA GLY A 154 -22.73 -6.27 -14.57
C GLY A 154 -21.23 -5.93 -14.46
N CYS A 155 -20.40 -6.80 -13.87
CA CYS A 155 -18.95 -6.62 -13.90
C CYS A 155 -18.35 -7.22 -15.18
N GLU A 156 -17.35 -6.54 -15.75
CA GLU A 156 -16.59 -7.12 -16.85
C GLU A 156 -15.89 -8.43 -16.43
N PRO A 157 -15.80 -9.40 -17.35
CA PRO A 157 -14.95 -10.58 -17.23
C PRO A 157 -13.53 -10.37 -16.70
N MET A 158 -13.30 -10.49 -15.39
CA MET A 158 -11.94 -10.51 -14.86
C MET A 158 -11.62 -11.83 -14.18
N ALA A 159 -10.71 -12.60 -14.77
CA ALA A 159 -10.17 -13.80 -14.13
C ALA A 159 -9.02 -13.47 -13.20
N TYR A 160 -8.93 -14.20 -12.09
CA TYR A 160 -7.90 -14.06 -11.07
C TYR A 160 -7.26 -15.41 -10.78
N TRP A 161 -5.97 -15.38 -10.44
CA TRP A 161 -5.22 -16.54 -9.99
C TRP A 161 -4.62 -16.27 -8.62
N ASN A 162 -4.55 -17.31 -7.81
CA ASN A 162 -3.76 -17.29 -6.60
C ASN A 162 -2.27 -17.36 -6.96
N ALA A 163 -1.41 -16.76 -6.14
CA ALA A 163 0.04 -16.80 -6.35
C ALA A 163 0.63 -18.21 -6.41
N SER A 164 -0.01 -19.21 -5.78
CA SER A 164 0.35 -20.62 -5.93
C SER A 164 0.30 -21.15 -7.37
N SER A 165 -0.47 -20.50 -8.25
CA SER A 165 -0.56 -20.84 -9.68
C SER A 165 0.62 -20.28 -10.50
N ILE A 166 1.50 -19.48 -9.88
CA ILE A 166 2.70 -18.92 -10.49
C ILE A 166 3.89 -19.82 -10.17
N LYS A 167 4.83 -19.97 -11.11
CA LYS A 167 6.07 -20.72 -10.88
C LYS A 167 6.78 -20.21 -9.61
N LYS A 168 7.11 -21.13 -8.69
CA LYS A 168 7.73 -20.80 -7.39
C LYS A 168 9.01 -19.95 -7.53
N SER A 169 9.78 -20.14 -8.60
CA SER A 169 11.00 -19.35 -8.88
C SER A 169 10.73 -17.86 -9.20
N LEU A 170 9.51 -17.51 -9.61
CA LEU A 170 9.12 -16.13 -9.93
C LEU A 170 8.50 -15.40 -8.74
N LEU A 171 7.93 -16.12 -7.77
CA LEU A 171 7.20 -15.50 -6.65
C LEU A 171 8.03 -14.47 -5.86
N PRO A 172 9.29 -14.76 -5.45
CA PRO A 172 10.11 -13.76 -4.73
C PRO A 172 10.40 -12.50 -5.55
N LYS A 173 10.31 -12.58 -6.88
CA LYS A 173 10.55 -11.46 -7.81
C LYS A 173 9.29 -10.61 -8.04
N LEU A 174 8.12 -11.15 -7.69
CA LEU A 174 6.82 -10.50 -7.89
C LEU A 174 6.26 -9.93 -6.60
N GLU A 175 6.39 -10.66 -5.50
CA GLU A 175 5.73 -10.36 -4.22
C GLU A 175 6.14 -9.00 -3.65
N ASN A 176 5.21 -8.04 -3.68
CA ASN A 176 5.42 -6.66 -3.21
C ASN A 176 6.58 -5.92 -3.90
N LYS A 177 6.91 -6.30 -5.14
CA LYS A 177 8.07 -5.78 -5.88
C LYS A 177 7.77 -4.63 -6.83
N TRP A 178 6.67 -3.90 -6.63
CA TRP A 178 6.29 -2.79 -7.51
C TRP A 178 7.43 -1.79 -7.73
N PRO A 179 7.85 -1.53 -9.00
CA PRO A 179 8.93 -0.62 -9.34
C PRO A 179 8.78 0.77 -8.71
N ARG A 180 9.90 1.31 -8.23
CA ARG A 180 9.99 2.62 -7.58
C ARG A 180 11.05 3.48 -8.23
N SER A 181 10.76 4.77 -8.33
CA SER A 181 11.74 5.77 -8.71
C SER A 181 12.72 5.98 -7.57
N ALA A 182 14.01 5.84 -7.83
CA ALA A 182 15.05 6.13 -6.85
C ALA A 182 15.07 7.60 -6.42
N TYR A 183 14.66 8.50 -7.33
CA TYR A 183 14.63 9.94 -7.07
C TYR A 183 13.47 10.34 -6.15
N THR A 184 12.27 9.82 -6.40
CA THR A 184 11.08 10.22 -5.63
C THR A 184 10.75 9.27 -4.49
N GLY A 185 11.29 8.04 -4.50
CA GLY A 185 10.90 6.94 -3.62
C GLY A 185 9.52 6.34 -3.92
N ARG A 186 8.80 6.90 -4.90
CA ARG A 186 7.41 6.54 -5.22
C ARG A 186 7.35 5.39 -6.21
N ARG A 187 6.23 4.67 -6.12
CA ARG A 187 5.83 3.66 -7.10
C ARG A 187 5.58 4.32 -8.45
N TYR A 188 6.03 3.68 -9.53
CA TYR A 188 5.66 4.13 -10.87
C TYR A 188 4.18 3.85 -11.17
N PRO A 189 3.53 4.65 -12.03
CA PRO A 189 2.22 4.32 -12.58
C PRO A 189 2.22 2.97 -13.29
N ALA A 190 1.07 2.32 -13.40
CA ALA A 190 0.93 0.97 -13.93
C ALA A 190 1.59 0.80 -15.32
N GLU A 191 1.34 1.71 -16.25
CA GLU A 191 1.89 1.68 -17.61
C GLU A 191 3.42 1.61 -17.64
N VAL A 192 4.07 2.41 -16.80
CA VAL A 192 5.53 2.43 -16.66
C VAL A 192 6.01 1.22 -15.87
N ALA A 193 5.34 0.89 -14.77
CA ALA A 193 5.70 -0.20 -13.88
C ALA A 193 5.71 -1.56 -14.59
N PHE A 194 4.75 -1.85 -15.47
CA PHE A 194 4.72 -3.12 -16.20
C PHE A 194 5.90 -3.29 -17.16
N LYS A 195 6.32 -2.21 -17.85
CA LYS A 195 7.52 -2.24 -18.70
C LYS A 195 8.77 -2.54 -17.88
N LEU A 196 8.94 -1.85 -16.75
CA LEU A 196 10.07 -2.04 -15.86
C LEU A 196 10.08 -3.42 -15.21
N PHE A 197 8.92 -3.92 -14.78
CA PHE A 197 8.78 -5.27 -14.24
C PHE A 197 9.18 -6.34 -15.24
N ARG A 198 8.75 -6.22 -16.50
CA ARG A 198 9.09 -7.19 -17.55
C ARG A 198 10.60 -7.27 -17.76
N GLU A 199 11.25 -6.11 -17.83
CA GLU A 199 12.72 -6.05 -17.91
C GLU A 199 13.38 -6.70 -16.68
N ALA A 200 12.89 -6.41 -15.47
CA ALA A 200 13.39 -7.01 -14.25
C ALA A 200 13.26 -8.54 -14.26
N LEU A 201 12.14 -9.07 -14.73
CA LEU A 201 11.93 -10.52 -14.84
C LEU A 201 12.85 -11.16 -15.89
N GLU A 202 13.02 -10.52 -17.05
CA GLU A 202 13.88 -11.01 -18.14
C GLU A 202 15.37 -11.02 -17.74
N LYS A 203 15.83 -9.97 -17.06
CA LYS A 203 17.23 -9.80 -16.65
C LYS A 203 17.55 -10.30 -15.25
N ASP A 204 16.57 -10.88 -14.58
CA ASP A 204 16.69 -11.36 -13.20
C ASP A 204 17.11 -10.29 -12.19
N TYR A 205 16.55 -9.09 -12.30
CA TYR A 205 16.77 -8.03 -11.32
C TYR A 205 15.92 -8.27 -10.07
N THR A 206 16.55 -8.16 -8.91
CA THR A 206 15.93 -8.30 -7.59
C THR A 206 15.53 -6.96 -6.97
N SER A 207 16.18 -5.88 -7.40
CA SER A 207 15.91 -4.51 -6.96
C SER A 207 14.68 -3.92 -7.64
N VAL A 208 13.84 -3.26 -6.84
CA VAL A 208 12.66 -2.52 -7.31
C VAL A 208 13.01 -1.08 -7.71
N CYS A 209 14.24 -0.63 -7.48
CA CYS A 209 14.64 0.76 -7.64
C CYS A 209 15.14 1.04 -9.05
N TRP A 210 14.58 2.07 -9.67
CA TRP A 210 14.97 2.52 -11.00
C TRP A 210 15.40 3.99 -10.98
N ILE A 211 16.44 4.32 -11.73
CA ILE A 211 17.10 5.62 -11.69
C ILE A 211 17.46 6.11 -13.09
N THR A 212 17.45 7.42 -13.31
CA THR A 212 17.98 8.02 -14.53
C THR A 212 19.50 8.20 -14.44
N ARG A 213 20.19 8.25 -15.57
CA ARG A 213 21.64 8.50 -15.60
C ARG A 213 22.02 9.83 -14.93
N ASN A 214 21.22 10.88 -15.13
CA ASN A 214 21.42 12.19 -14.51
C ASN A 214 21.36 12.11 -12.97
N THR A 215 20.36 11.41 -12.42
CA THR A 215 20.25 11.23 -10.97
C THR A 215 21.37 10.37 -10.41
N ALA A 216 21.78 9.31 -11.10
CA ALA A 216 22.93 8.50 -10.70
C ALA A 216 24.22 9.34 -10.66
N SER A 217 24.44 10.19 -11.67
CA SER A 217 25.58 11.11 -11.72
C SER A 217 25.59 12.10 -10.56
N LYS A 218 24.42 12.64 -10.16
CA LYS A 218 24.31 13.54 -8.99
C LYS A 218 24.67 12.86 -7.67
N LEU A 219 24.54 11.53 -7.62
CA LEU A 219 24.94 10.71 -6.48
C LEU A 219 26.38 10.22 -6.58
N ASN A 220 27.14 10.65 -7.60
CA ASN A 220 28.47 10.15 -7.92
C ASN A 220 28.49 8.62 -8.16
N ILE A 221 27.40 8.08 -8.72
CA ILE A 221 27.26 6.66 -9.05
C ILE A 221 27.29 6.51 -10.56
N LYS A 222 28.18 5.66 -11.07
CA LYS A 222 28.23 5.35 -12.50
C LYS A 222 27.27 4.20 -12.83
N VAL A 223 26.62 4.35 -13.98
CA VAL A 223 25.91 3.26 -14.65
C VAL A 223 26.96 2.42 -15.39
N ARG A 224 26.87 1.08 -15.27
CA ARG A 224 27.82 0.16 -15.93
C ARG A 224 27.78 0.37 -17.45
N LYS A 225 28.94 0.24 -18.10
CA LYS A 225 29.11 0.54 -19.53
C LYS A 225 28.15 -0.25 -20.43
N GLU A 226 27.94 -1.52 -20.14
CA GLU A 226 27.09 -2.45 -20.91
C GLU A 226 25.60 -2.40 -20.50
N ALA A 227 25.23 -1.54 -19.54
CA ALA A 227 23.85 -1.45 -19.10
C ALA A 227 22.95 -0.85 -20.17
N LYS A 228 21.86 -1.57 -20.50
CA LYS A 228 20.82 -1.09 -21.40
C LYS A 228 19.68 -0.47 -20.58
N PRO A 229 19.30 0.80 -20.84
CA PRO A 229 18.16 1.39 -20.16
C PRO A 229 16.84 0.82 -20.70
N VAL A 230 15.80 0.92 -19.87
CA VAL A 230 14.41 0.83 -20.31
C VAL A 230 13.95 2.24 -20.67
N GLU A 231 13.48 2.42 -21.91
CA GLU A 231 12.85 3.67 -22.34
C GLU A 231 11.36 3.66 -21.98
N VAL A 232 10.93 4.70 -21.26
CA VAL A 232 9.54 4.89 -20.85
C VAL A 232 9.05 6.24 -21.34
N VAL A 233 7.88 6.26 -21.98
CA VAL A 233 7.25 7.49 -22.45
C VAL A 233 6.42 8.08 -21.33
N THR A 234 6.66 9.34 -21.01
CA THR A 234 5.87 10.13 -20.06
C THR A 234 5.20 11.29 -20.80
N GLN A 235 4.33 12.03 -20.11
CA GLN A 235 3.74 13.25 -20.65
C GLN A 235 4.79 14.30 -21.08
N LEU A 236 5.98 14.27 -20.48
CA LEU A 236 7.10 15.16 -20.81
C LEU A 236 8.04 14.63 -21.89
N GLY A 237 7.73 13.45 -22.44
CA GLY A 237 8.57 12.76 -23.41
C GLY A 237 9.26 11.50 -22.85
N PRO A 238 10.16 10.91 -23.66
CA PRO A 238 10.84 9.66 -23.32
C PRO A 238 11.89 9.87 -22.23
N ILE A 239 11.92 8.95 -21.26
CA ILE A 239 12.90 8.92 -20.17
C ILE A 239 13.60 7.56 -20.17
N LEU A 240 14.92 7.57 -19.98
CA LEU A 240 15.73 6.37 -19.87
C LEU A 240 15.94 6.01 -18.40
N LEU A 241 15.46 4.82 -18.01
CA LEU A 241 15.56 4.30 -16.66
C LEU A 241 16.51 3.09 -16.61
N TYR A 242 17.33 3.04 -15.56
CA TYR A 242 18.25 1.96 -15.27
C TYR A 242 17.86 1.33 -13.94
N ASN A 243 17.87 0.01 -13.84
CA ASN A 243 17.70 -0.66 -12.56
C ASN A 243 18.92 -0.37 -11.66
N ALA A 244 18.73 -0.30 -10.34
CA ALA A 244 19.82 -0.10 -9.40
C ALA A 244 20.98 -1.11 -9.59
N GLU A 245 20.67 -2.36 -9.96
CA GLU A 245 21.66 -3.43 -10.21
C GLU A 245 22.55 -3.18 -11.43
N GLN A 246 22.13 -2.28 -12.32
CA GLN A 246 22.92 -1.84 -13.47
C GLN A 246 23.94 -0.75 -13.12
N THR A 247 24.08 -0.40 -11.83
CA THR A 247 25.03 0.60 -11.35
C THR A 247 26.22 -0.02 -10.60
N GLU A 248 27.25 0.78 -10.33
CA GLU A 248 28.40 0.36 -9.51
C GLU A 248 28.03 0.16 -8.03
N ASN A 249 26.97 0.82 -7.53
CA ASN A 249 26.56 0.73 -6.13
C ASN A 249 25.03 0.66 -5.97
N PRO A 250 24.42 -0.53 -6.16
CA PRO A 250 22.97 -0.71 -6.04
C PRO A 250 22.43 -0.41 -4.64
N ASN A 251 23.22 -0.68 -3.60
CA ASN A 251 22.81 -0.45 -2.20
C ASN A 251 22.66 1.04 -1.90
N LEU A 252 23.56 1.88 -2.42
CA LEU A 252 23.45 3.34 -2.25
C LEU A 252 22.18 3.88 -2.94
N ILE A 253 21.82 3.34 -4.11
CA ILE A 253 20.55 3.66 -4.78
C ILE A 253 19.35 3.26 -3.93
N TYR A 254 19.37 2.06 -3.35
CA TYR A 254 18.30 1.59 -2.47
C TYR A 254 18.15 2.49 -1.23
N CYS A 255 19.24 2.77 -0.51
CA CYS A 255 19.24 3.68 0.64
C CYS A 255 18.70 5.06 0.27
N PHE A 256 19.16 5.62 -0.86
CA PHE A 256 18.67 6.88 -1.38
C PHE A 256 17.17 6.84 -1.72
N THR A 257 16.69 5.72 -2.28
CA THR A 257 15.26 5.52 -2.59
C THR A 257 14.41 5.51 -1.32
N VAL A 258 14.84 4.74 -0.31
CA VAL A 258 14.15 4.63 0.99
C VAL A 258 14.09 5.99 1.69
N GLN A 259 15.21 6.73 1.70
CA GLN A 259 15.24 8.09 2.21
C GLN A 259 14.25 8.99 1.46
N ASN A 260 14.27 8.97 0.12
CA ASN A 260 13.38 9.81 -0.68
C ASN A 260 11.90 9.45 -0.58
N ALA A 261 11.58 8.20 -0.20
CA ALA A 261 10.21 7.73 -0.01
C ALA A 261 9.54 8.33 1.23
N THR A 262 10.29 8.95 2.14
CA THR A 262 9.75 9.57 3.36
C THR A 262 9.98 11.09 3.41
N LEU A 263 10.73 11.67 2.46
CA LEU A 263 11.02 13.09 2.47
C LEU A 263 9.77 13.93 2.11
N PRO A 264 9.44 14.97 2.91
CA PRO A 264 8.45 15.97 2.54
C PRO A 264 8.73 16.60 1.19
N ARG A 265 7.68 16.70 0.37
CA ARG A 265 7.74 17.27 -0.97
C ARG A 265 6.72 18.37 -1.12
N ASN A 266 7.09 19.40 -1.86
CA ASN A 266 6.14 20.43 -2.24
C ASN A 266 5.11 19.81 -3.21
N ALA A 267 3.83 19.97 -2.93
CA ALA A 267 2.73 19.35 -3.69
C ALA A 267 2.66 19.88 -5.12
N PHE A 268 3.04 21.14 -5.33
CA PHE A 268 2.99 21.81 -6.64
C PHE A 268 4.17 21.43 -7.54
N THR A 269 5.37 21.33 -6.99
CA THR A 269 6.60 21.07 -7.78
C THR A 269 7.08 19.61 -7.70
N GLY A 270 6.58 18.82 -6.76
CA GLY A 270 7.05 17.46 -6.45
C GLY A 270 8.46 17.39 -5.85
N MET A 271 9.14 18.52 -5.70
CA MET A 271 10.51 18.60 -5.20
C MET A 271 10.56 18.40 -3.68
N ALA A 272 11.58 17.68 -3.22
CA ALA A 272 11.83 17.52 -1.79
C ALA A 272 12.24 18.86 -1.14
N TYR A 273 11.70 19.15 0.04
CA TYR A 273 12.15 20.30 0.84
C TYR A 273 13.60 20.10 1.27
N PRO A 274 14.43 21.16 1.28
CA PRO A 274 15.79 21.06 1.77
C PRO A 274 15.80 20.84 3.29
N GLN A 275 16.87 20.26 3.82
CA GLN A 275 17.14 20.33 5.25
C GLN A 275 17.55 21.77 5.64
N PRO A 276 17.17 22.28 6.83
CA PRO A 276 16.46 21.60 7.93
C PRO A 276 14.92 21.60 7.79
N MET A 277 14.36 22.25 6.78
CA MET A 277 12.90 22.41 6.61
C MET A 277 12.16 21.08 6.53
N ALA A 278 12.69 20.11 5.78
CA ALA A 278 12.11 18.77 5.72
C ALA A 278 11.98 18.12 7.11
N SER A 279 12.95 18.32 8.02
CA SER A 279 12.85 17.81 9.39
C SER A 279 11.74 18.49 10.19
N GLN A 280 11.57 19.81 10.04
CA GLN A 280 10.47 20.54 10.70
C GLN A 280 9.10 20.06 10.22
N LEU A 281 8.93 19.88 8.91
CA LEU A 281 7.69 19.37 8.33
C LEU A 281 7.38 17.94 8.84
N LEU A 282 8.38 17.06 8.89
CA LEU A 282 8.20 15.71 9.46
C LEU A 282 7.78 15.74 10.93
N LEU A 283 8.35 16.65 11.74
CA LEU A 283 7.94 16.84 13.14
C LEU A 283 6.49 17.32 13.25
N CYS A 284 6.05 18.21 12.36
CA CYS A 284 4.66 18.66 12.29
C CYS A 284 3.71 17.50 11.91
N ALA A 285 4.05 16.70 10.90
CA ALA A 285 3.25 15.53 10.51
C ALA A 285 3.19 14.47 11.62
N ALA A 286 4.29 14.21 12.32
CA ALA A 286 4.33 13.24 13.42
C ALA A 286 3.43 13.61 14.60
N ARG A 287 3.08 14.90 14.74
CA ARG A 287 2.12 15.37 15.74
C ARG A 287 0.66 15.23 15.28
N SER A 288 0.42 14.95 14.00
CA SER A 288 -0.90 14.83 13.38
C SER A 288 -1.50 13.44 13.58
N SER A 289 -2.81 13.40 13.83
CA SER A 289 -3.61 12.16 13.80
C SER A 289 -4.03 11.76 12.38
N LEU A 290 -3.81 12.62 11.37
CA LEU A 290 -4.23 12.41 9.99
C LEU A 290 -3.26 11.48 9.23
N PRO A 291 -3.75 10.78 8.19
CA PRO A 291 -2.93 9.90 7.36
C PRO A 291 -1.68 10.61 6.83
N CYS A 292 -0.53 9.96 6.94
CA CYS A 292 0.78 10.50 6.55
C CYS A 292 0.87 10.82 5.05
N SER A 293 0.58 12.06 4.65
CA SER A 293 0.93 12.57 3.32
C SER A 293 2.40 12.97 3.26
N LEU A 294 3.07 12.65 2.16
CA LEU A 294 4.42 13.16 1.90
C LEU A 294 4.39 14.53 1.24
N TYR A 295 3.21 14.96 0.77
CA TYR A 295 3.05 16.22 0.06
C TYR A 295 2.58 17.31 0.98
N TRP A 296 3.20 18.46 0.80
CA TRP A 296 2.95 19.66 1.55
C TRP A 296 2.69 20.79 0.57
N VAL A 297 1.60 21.51 0.75
CA VAL A 297 1.25 22.65 -0.09
C VAL A 297 1.40 23.92 0.74
N SER A 298 2.06 24.93 0.18
CA SER A 298 2.09 26.25 0.81
C SER A 298 0.81 27.01 0.46
N LYS A 299 0.38 27.95 1.30
CA LYS A 299 -0.81 28.78 1.00
C LYS A 299 -0.72 29.45 -0.37
N ARG A 300 0.46 30.01 -0.70
CA ARG A 300 0.74 30.59 -2.01
C ARG A 300 0.50 29.59 -3.15
N ASP A 301 1.05 28.38 -3.04
CA ASP A 301 0.90 27.38 -4.10
C ASP A 301 -0.56 26.90 -4.21
N ALA A 302 -1.28 26.85 -3.10
CA ALA A 302 -2.70 26.53 -3.07
C ALA A 302 -3.55 27.62 -3.74
N ASP A 303 -3.26 28.90 -3.46
CA ASP A 303 -3.92 30.03 -4.11
C ASP A 303 -3.72 29.98 -5.64
N ILE A 304 -2.52 29.61 -6.11
CA ILE A 304 -2.20 29.46 -7.54
C ILE A 304 -3.06 28.38 -8.20
N ILE A 305 -3.37 27.29 -7.50
CA ILE A 305 -4.21 26.20 -8.00
C ILE A 305 -5.70 26.37 -7.65
N GLY A 306 -6.09 27.54 -7.13
CA GLY A 306 -7.48 27.88 -6.80
C GLY A 306 -8.03 27.14 -5.57
N ILE A 307 -7.17 26.74 -4.64
CA ILE A 307 -7.54 26.04 -3.41
C ILE A 307 -7.31 26.97 -2.23
N SER A 308 -8.38 27.28 -1.50
CA SER A 308 -8.28 28.07 -0.26
C SER A 308 -7.75 27.19 0.87
N ILE A 309 -6.76 27.70 1.60
CA ILE A 309 -6.26 27.10 2.84
C ILE A 309 -6.41 28.14 3.94
N ASP A 310 -7.17 27.79 4.98
CA ASP A 310 -7.30 28.62 6.16
C ASP A 310 -6.07 28.48 7.06
N ASP A 311 -5.56 29.62 7.54
CA ASP A 311 -4.36 29.68 8.39
C ASP A 311 -4.61 29.14 9.81
N PHE A 312 -5.88 28.99 10.19
CA PHE A 312 -6.34 28.66 11.55
C PHE A 312 -7.19 27.39 11.61
N ASP A 313 -7.38 26.70 10.49
CA ASP A 313 -8.12 25.45 10.50
C ASP A 313 -7.21 24.36 11.09
N ASP A 314 -7.65 23.77 12.19
CA ASP A 314 -6.96 22.64 12.84
C ASP A 314 -6.93 21.40 11.93
N ASP A 315 -7.68 21.43 10.82
CA ASP A 315 -7.62 20.47 9.74
C ASP A 315 -6.28 20.54 9.00
N ARG A 316 -5.36 19.72 9.52
CA ARG A 316 -3.94 19.70 9.12
C ARG A 316 -3.71 19.29 7.67
N CYS A 317 -4.74 18.83 6.95
CA CYS A 317 -4.61 18.48 5.54
C CYS A 317 -5.68 19.10 4.65
N VAL A 318 -5.23 19.46 3.45
CA VAL A 318 -6.01 20.03 2.36
C VAL A 318 -6.32 18.92 1.38
N THR A 319 -7.58 18.77 1.01
CA THR A 319 -7.98 17.76 0.02
C THR A 319 -7.95 18.37 -1.38
N ILE A 320 -7.00 17.92 -2.19
CA ILE A 320 -6.85 18.26 -3.61
C ILE A 320 -7.52 17.17 -4.44
N LYS A 321 -8.55 17.51 -5.22
CA LYS A 321 -9.15 16.60 -6.20
C LYS A 321 -8.49 16.81 -7.55
N THR A 322 -7.91 15.75 -8.11
CA THR A 322 -7.42 15.69 -9.48
C THR A 322 -8.40 14.86 -10.33
N GLU A 323 -8.20 14.82 -11.65
CA GLU A 323 -9.01 13.98 -12.55
C GLU A 323 -8.92 12.49 -12.22
N HIS A 324 -7.83 12.06 -11.57
CA HIS A 324 -7.53 10.65 -11.36
C HIS A 324 -7.60 10.24 -9.89
N GLU A 325 -7.44 11.16 -8.94
CA GLU A 325 -7.42 10.84 -7.52
C GLU A 325 -7.77 12.02 -6.62
N THR A 326 -8.10 11.71 -5.37
CA THR A 326 -8.23 12.69 -4.30
C THR A 326 -7.02 12.57 -3.38
N LEU A 327 -6.24 13.64 -3.25
CA LEU A 327 -5.02 13.73 -2.46
C LEU A 327 -5.25 14.58 -1.22
N CYS A 328 -5.03 14.03 -0.03
CA CYS A 328 -4.88 14.82 1.20
C CYS A 328 -3.40 15.24 1.29
N VAL A 329 -3.13 16.54 1.29
CA VAL A 329 -1.79 17.13 1.38
C VAL A 329 -1.69 17.96 2.65
N TYR A 330 -0.54 17.98 3.32
CA TYR A 330 -0.38 18.78 4.53
C TYR A 330 -0.25 20.26 4.22
N ASN A 331 -0.77 21.11 5.10
CA ASN A 331 -0.55 22.55 5.02
C ASN A 331 0.89 22.88 5.50
N ALA A 332 1.74 23.34 4.59
CA ALA A 332 3.14 23.66 4.87
C ALA A 332 3.29 24.91 5.75
N ASN A 333 2.27 25.76 5.83
CA ASN A 333 2.27 26.95 6.68
C ASN A 333 2.07 26.64 8.17
N MET A 334 1.72 25.39 8.52
CA MET A 334 1.63 24.95 9.92
C MET A 334 2.98 24.85 10.65
N THR A 335 4.08 25.06 9.94
CA THR A 335 5.40 25.14 10.55
C THR A 335 5.57 26.45 11.30
N SER A 336 6.46 26.47 12.30
CA SER A 336 6.83 27.70 13.01
C SER A 336 7.49 28.77 12.11
N ASP A 337 7.82 28.43 10.86
CA ASP A 337 8.48 29.33 9.90
C ASP A 337 7.84 29.25 8.50
N ALA A 338 6.56 29.61 8.41
CA ALA A 338 5.82 29.66 7.16
C ALA A 338 6.48 30.57 6.09
N LYS A 339 7.21 31.61 6.50
CA LYS A 339 7.94 32.50 5.56
C LYS A 339 9.06 31.73 4.84
N LEU A 340 9.83 30.94 5.57
CA LEU A 340 10.89 30.13 5.00
C LEU A 340 10.35 29.03 4.09
N VAL A 341 9.21 28.41 4.43
CA VAL A 341 8.51 27.46 3.57
C VAL A 341 8.13 28.10 2.24
N ASN A 342 7.48 29.27 2.28
CA ASN A 342 7.09 30.02 1.08
C ASN A 342 8.29 30.44 0.22
N TYR A 343 9.39 30.85 0.86
CA TYR A 343 10.64 31.16 0.16
C TYR A 343 11.18 29.95 -0.61
N TYR A 344 11.20 28.77 0.01
CA TYR A 344 11.66 27.55 -0.65
C TYR A 344 10.71 27.08 -1.74
N ALA A 345 9.40 27.15 -1.52
CA ALA A 345 8.39 26.86 -2.55
C ALA A 345 8.61 27.73 -3.80
N LYS A 346 8.79 29.05 -3.61
CA LYS A 346 9.10 29.99 -4.70
C LYS A 346 10.41 29.64 -5.43
N LYS A 347 11.47 29.29 -4.68
CA LYS A 347 12.78 28.90 -5.22
C LYS A 347 12.74 27.57 -5.96
N GLN A 348 11.90 26.63 -5.52
CA GLN A 348 11.67 25.37 -6.22
C GLN A 348 10.88 25.60 -7.50
N LEU A 349 9.84 26.45 -7.46
CA LEU A 349 9.06 26.81 -8.63
C LEU A 349 9.93 27.41 -9.73
N SER A 350 10.78 28.39 -9.41
CA SER A 350 11.69 28.99 -10.40
C SER A 350 12.66 27.97 -10.99
N LYS A 351 13.18 27.03 -10.18
CA LYS A 351 14.01 25.92 -10.66
C LYS A 351 13.23 24.90 -11.49
N SER A 352 11.96 24.68 -11.18
CA SER A 352 11.10 23.73 -11.89
C SER A 352 10.69 24.29 -13.25
N LEU A 353 10.36 25.57 -13.34
CA LEU A 353 10.08 26.28 -14.62
C LEU A 353 11.30 26.25 -15.55
N LEU A 354 12.51 26.30 -14.99
CA LEU A 354 13.76 26.12 -15.74
C LEU A 354 14.09 24.64 -16.07
N LYS A 355 13.33 23.68 -15.53
CA LYS A 355 13.56 22.22 -15.65
C LYS A 355 12.32 21.45 -16.10
N VAL A 356 11.27 22.11 -16.61
CA VAL A 356 10.01 21.46 -17.04
C VAL A 356 10.26 20.38 -18.11
N HIS A 357 11.43 20.39 -18.75
CA HIS A 357 11.87 19.32 -19.63
C HIS A 357 12.29 17.99 -18.97
N GLU A 358 12.42 17.86 -17.64
CA GLU A 358 13.13 16.70 -17.05
C GLU A 358 12.51 15.99 -15.84
N ASN A 359 11.37 16.41 -15.27
CA ASN A 359 10.85 15.79 -14.04
C ASN A 359 9.39 15.37 -14.15
N CYS A 360 9.10 14.10 -13.87
CA CYS A 360 7.75 13.55 -13.64
C CYS A 360 6.89 14.48 -12.80
N THR A 361 6.13 15.34 -13.47
CA THR A 361 5.04 16.12 -12.90
C THR A 361 3.87 15.16 -12.89
N ILE A 362 3.51 14.70 -11.69
CA ILE A 362 2.12 14.31 -11.51
C ILE A 362 1.43 15.63 -11.18
N PHE A 363 0.55 16.07 -12.06
CA PHE A 363 -0.38 17.20 -11.90
C PHE A 363 0.21 18.61 -12.07
N VAL A 364 0.37 19.04 -13.33
CA VAL A 364 0.13 20.44 -13.69
C VAL A 364 -0.85 20.41 -14.86
N ARG A 365 -2.08 20.87 -14.62
CA ARG A 365 -2.99 21.31 -15.68
C ARG A 365 -2.22 22.31 -16.54
N GLU A 366 -2.36 22.22 -17.87
CA GLU A 366 -2.04 23.36 -18.73
C GLU A 366 -2.68 24.62 -18.10
N PRO A 367 -1.94 25.73 -17.92
CA PRO A 367 -2.57 26.95 -17.45
C PRO A 367 -3.66 27.33 -18.45
N LEU A 368 -4.89 27.43 -17.95
CA LEU A 368 -5.95 28.12 -18.67
C LEU A 368 -5.47 29.56 -18.91
N ASP A 369 -5.42 29.89 -20.19
CA ASP A 369 -5.19 31.19 -20.81
C ASP A 369 -3.81 31.86 -20.62
N GLU A 370 -3.20 32.06 -21.79
CA GLU A 370 -2.12 32.98 -22.10
C GLU A 370 -2.44 34.40 -21.59
N ASN A 371 -2.09 34.72 -20.35
CA ASN A 371 -1.97 36.10 -19.87
C ASN A 371 -1.09 36.18 -18.62
N PHE A 372 0.15 35.69 -18.70
CA PHE A 372 1.20 36.19 -17.81
C PHE A 372 1.80 37.45 -18.42
N ALA A 373 1.15 38.58 -18.13
CA ALA A 373 1.78 39.88 -18.29
C ALA A 373 3.03 39.93 -17.40
N GLU A 374 4.14 40.40 -17.98
CA GLU A 374 5.39 40.68 -17.29
C GLU A 374 5.14 41.51 -16.03
N ILE A 375 5.47 40.97 -14.87
CA ILE A 375 5.67 41.77 -13.65
C ILE A 375 7.19 42.02 -13.58
N LYS A 376 7.56 43.28 -13.84
CA LYS A 376 8.90 43.85 -13.55
C LYS A 376 9.14 43.94 -12.06
#